data_AF-E2CNP8-F1
#
_entry.id   AF-E2CNP8-F1
#
_cell.length_a   1.000
_cell.length_b   1.000
_cell.length_c   1.000
_cell.angle_alpha   90.00
_cell.angle_beta   90.00
_cell.angle_gamma   90.00
#
_symmetry.space_group_name_H-M   'P 1'
#
loop_
_entity.id
_entity.type
_entity.pdbx_description
1 polymer ?
#
loop_
_entity_poly.entity_id
_entity_poly.type
_entity_poly.pdbx_seq_one_letter_code
_entity_poly.pdbx_strand_id
1 'polypeptide(L)' 'MAGWKTFIFNGLVALAVIAVQVLQYLGQFPWPEVLPTEEAGWVALTLGVINIILRHITIGPAGWVSGENK' A
#
# COMPACT_ATOMS: atom_id res chain seq x y z
N MET A 1 -16.08 -13.43 -26.64
CA MET A 1 -14.89 -13.34 -25.78
C MET A 1 -14.32 -11.92 -25.81
N ALA A 2 -14.66 -11.01 -24.88
CA ALA A 2 -14.02 -9.67 -24.87
C ALA A 2 -14.07 -8.92 -23.53
N GLY A 3 -15.15 -9.02 -22.75
CA GLY A 3 -15.39 -8.13 -21.60
C GLY A 3 -14.33 -8.17 -20.50
N TRP A 4 -13.81 -9.35 -20.13
CA TRP A 4 -12.84 -9.47 -19.04
C TRP A 4 -11.47 -8.88 -19.40
N LYS A 5 -11.03 -9.01 -20.67
CA LYS A 5 -9.77 -8.42 -21.15
C LYS A 5 -9.85 -6.89 -21.13
N THR A 6 -10.98 -6.34 -21.57
CA THR A 6 -11.25 -4.89 -21.52
C THR A 6 -11.33 -4.38 -20.08
N PHE A 7 -11.97 -5.13 -19.18
CA PHE A 7 -12.01 -4.80 -17.76
C PHE A 7 -10.61 -4.73 -17.14
N ILE A 8 -9.75 -5.73 -17.38
CA ILE A 8 -8.37 -5.72 -16.90
C ILE A 8 -7.59 -4.55 -17.48
N PHE A 9 -7.69 -4.33 -18.80
CA PHE A 9 -6.96 -3.24 -19.44
C PHE A 9 -7.36 -1.87 -18.86
N ASN A 10 -8.67 -1.62 -18.73
CA ASN A 10 -9.17 -0.38 -18.15
C ASN A 10 -8.79 -0.24 -16.67
N GLY A 11 -8.84 -1.35 -15.91
CA GLY A 11 -8.40 -1.37 -14.53
C GLY A 11 -6.92 -1.02 -14.38
N LEU A 12 -6.06 -1.57 -15.23
CA LEU A 12 -4.63 -1.25 -15.25
C LEU A 12 -4.37 0.21 -15.62
N VAL A 13 -5.08 0.76 -16.61
CA VAL A 13 -4.97 2.17 -16.98
C VAL A 13 -5.39 3.08 -15.82
N ALA A 14 -6.50 2.79 -15.15
CA ALA A 14 -6.95 3.55 -13.98
C ALA A 14 -5.93 3.46 -12.83
N LEU A 15 -5.41 2.26 -12.56
CA LEU A 15 -4.36 2.06 -11.55
C LEU A 15 -3.08 2.81 -11.89
N ALA A 16 -2.69 2.87 -13.17
CA ALA A 16 -1.51 3.62 -13.61
C ALA A 16 -1.68 5.12 -13.35
N VAL A 17 -2.86 5.70 -13.62
CA VAL A 17 -3.14 7.11 -13.33
C VAL A 17 -3.06 7.40 -11.83
N ILE A 18 -3.66 6.53 -11.00
CA ILE A 18 -3.60 6.66 -9.54
C ILE A 18 -2.15 6.56 -9.05
N ALA A 19 -1.40 5.58 -9.55
CA ALA A 19 0.00 5.38 -9.18
C ALA A 19 0.84 6.61 -9.52
N VAL A 20 0.65 7.22 -10.69
CA VAL A 20 1.34 8.46 -11.08
C VAL A 20 1.02 9.60 -10.12
N GLN A 21 -0.25 9.81 -9.76
CA GLN A 21 -0.62 10.86 -8.80
C GLN A 21 0.01 10.62 -7.43
N VAL A 22 -0.03 9.38 -6.93
CA VAL A 22 0.61 9.03 -5.65
C VAL A 22 2.11 9.31 -5.72
N LEU A 23 2.79 8.90 -6.79
CA LEU A 23 4.23 9.17 -6.97
C LEU A 23 4.54 10.67 -7.05
N GLN A 24 3.67 11.48 -7.65
CA GLN A 24 3.83 12.95 -7.68
C GLN A 24 3.75 13.54 -6.27
N TYR A 25 2.75 13.13 -5.47
CA TYR A 25 2.64 13.59 -4.09
C TYR A 25 3.83 13.13 -3.23
N LEU A 26 4.25 11.87 -3.37
CA LEU A 26 5.41 11.37 -2.66
C LEU A 26 6.68 12.11 -3.11
N GLY A 27 6.86 12.39 -4.40
CA GLY A 27 8.05 13.10 -4.90
C GLY A 27 8.16 14.55 -4.43
N GLN A 28 7.06 15.18 -4.02
CA GLN A 28 7.06 16.53 -3.46
C GLN A 28 7.45 16.57 -1.97
N PHE A 29 7.40 15.43 -1.28
CA PHE A 29 7.74 15.36 0.14
C PHE A 29 9.26 15.36 0.35
N PRO A 30 9.79 16.11 1.33
CA PRO A 30 11.23 16.20 1.59
C PRO A 30 11.74 14.95 2.32
N TRP A 31 11.72 13.79 1.66
CA TRP A 31 12.17 12.52 2.23
C TRP A 31 13.54 12.56 2.88
N PRO A 32 14.58 13.18 2.29
CA PRO A 32 15.92 13.16 2.89
C PRO A 32 16.00 13.84 4.27
N GLU A 33 15.09 14.76 4.57
CA GLU A 33 15.04 15.47 5.86
C GLU A 33 14.40 14.62 6.96
N VAL A 34 13.43 13.77 6.59
CA VAL A 34 12.64 12.97 7.55
C VAL A 34 13.12 11.52 7.61
N LEU A 35 13.64 11.02 6.50
CA LEU A 35 14.11 9.65 6.31
C LEU A 35 15.39 9.68 5.46
N PRO A 36 16.56 9.90 6.10
CA PRO A 36 17.84 9.86 5.43
C PRO A 36 18.04 8.53 4.68
N THR A 37 18.65 8.58 3.49
CA THR A 37 18.80 7.41 2.61
C THR A 37 19.52 6.25 3.28
N GLU A 38 20.48 6.54 4.17
CA GLU A 38 21.24 5.53 4.93
C GLU A 38 20.37 4.77 5.93
N GLU A 39 19.33 5.41 6.46
CA GLU A 39 18.42 4.86 7.47
C GLU A 39 17.15 4.25 6.87
N ALA A 40 16.77 4.67 5.65
CA ALA A 40 15.55 4.25 4.98
C ALA A 40 15.39 2.72 4.92
N GLY A 41 16.47 1.99 4.63
CA GLY A 41 16.46 0.53 4.61
C GLY A 41 16.18 -0.10 5.98
N TRP A 42 16.75 0.47 7.04
CA TRP A 42 16.52 0.01 8.42
C TRP A 42 15.11 0.30 8.90
N VAL A 43 14.55 1.46 8.54
CA VAL A 43 13.16 1.80 8.84
C VAL A 43 12.21 0.86 8.12
N ALA A 44 12.43 0.59 6.82
CA ALA A 44 11.62 -0.37 6.07
C ALA A 44 11.66 -1.78 6.68
N LEU A 45 12.84 -2.25 7.07
CA LEU A 45 13.00 -3.54 7.76
C LEU A 45 12.25 -3.55 9.10
N THR A 46 12.39 -2.49 9.90
CA THR A 46 11.74 -2.36 11.21
C THR A 46 10.22 -2.37 11.07
N LEU A 47 9.67 -1.61 10.12
CA LEU A 47 8.24 -1.62 9.81
C LEU A 47 7.77 -3.01 9.36
N GLY A 48 8.57 -3.72 8.56
CA GLY A 48 8.31 -5.10 8.16
C GLY A 48 8.24 -6.06 9.35
N VAL A 49 9.21 -5.98 10.26
CA VAL A 49 9.24 -6.80 11.49
C VAL A 49 8.03 -6.48 12.38
N ILE A 50 7.74 -5.19 12.60
CA ILE A 50 6.55 -4.76 13.36
C ILE A 50 5.29 -5.33 12.72
N ASN A 51 5.15 -5.27 11.39
CA ASN A 51 3.99 -5.79 10.68
C ASN A 51 3.83 -7.32 10.88
N ILE A 52 4.91 -8.09 10.86
CA ILE A 52 4.89 -9.53 11.13
C ILE A 52 4.46 -9.81 12.58
N ILE A 53 5.01 -9.07 13.54
CA ILE A 53 4.63 -9.19 14.96
C ILE A 53 3.15 -8.86 15.13
N LEU A 54 2.70 -7.71 14.61
CA LEU A 54 1.31 -7.30 14.63
C LEU A 54 0.42 -8.39 14.04
N ARG A 55 0.77 -8.93 12.87
CA ARG A 55 0.04 -10.03 12.25
C ARG A 55 -0.05 -11.28 13.12
N HIS A 56 0.97 -11.56 13.92
CA HIS A 56 0.99 -12.72 14.81
C HIS A 56 0.17 -12.52 16.09
N ILE A 57 0.13 -11.29 16.63
CA ILE A 57 -0.62 -10.98 17.85
C ILE A 57 -2.09 -10.62 17.57
N THR A 58 -2.41 -10.09 16.38
CA THR A 58 -3.79 -9.80 15.98
C THR A 58 -4.50 -11.08 15.58
N ILE A 59 -5.31 -11.62 16.47
CA ILE A 59 -6.23 -12.72 16.19
C ILE A 59 -7.62 -12.12 15.99
N GLY A 60 -8.05 -12.03 14.73
CA GLY A 60 -9.36 -11.49 14.38
C GLY A 60 -9.43 -11.14 12.89
N PRO A 61 -10.62 -11.10 12.30
CA PRO A 61 -10.79 -10.60 10.95
C PRO A 61 -10.38 -9.12 10.89
N ALA A 62 -9.87 -8.66 9.74
CA ALA A 62 -9.53 -7.24 9.58
C ALA A 62 -10.72 -6.35 9.95
N GLY A 63 -10.49 -5.18 10.55
CA GLY A 63 -11.56 -4.32 11.07
C GLY A 63 -12.62 -3.92 10.03
N TRP A 64 -12.32 -4.01 8.73
CA TRP A 64 -13.28 -3.79 7.66
C TRP A 64 -14.30 -4.94 7.48
N VAL A 65 -14.08 -6.09 8.10
CA VAL A 65 -14.97 -7.27 8.05
C VAL A 65 -16.14 -7.14 9.04
N SER A 66 -16.15 -6.11 9.91
CA SER A 66 -17.26 -5.84 10.84
C SER A 66 -18.44 -5.09 10.19
N GLY A 67 -18.75 -5.38 8.93
CA GLY A 67 -19.99 -4.98 8.28
C GLY A 67 -20.55 -6.20 7.56
N GLU A 68 -21.81 -6.55 7.83
CA GLU A 68 -22.56 -7.76 7.38
C GLU A 68 -22.28 -9.01 8.26
N ASN A 69 -23.19 -9.54 9.07
CA ASN A 69 -24.65 -9.52 9.10
C ASN A 69 -25.16 -9.66 10.56
N LYS A 70 -26.06 -8.77 10.98
CA LYS A 70 -27.11 -9.07 11.97
C LYS A 70 -28.44 -8.93 11.28
#